data_AF-A0A9X6WHK6-F1
#
_entry.id   AF-A0A9X6WHK6-F1
#
_cell.length_a   1.000
_cell.length_b   1.000
_cell.length_c   1.000
_cell.angle_alpha   90.00
_cell.angle_beta   90.00
_cell.angle_gamma   90.00
#
_symmetry.space_group_name_H-M   'P 1'
#
loop_
_entity.id
_entity.type
_entity.pdbx_description
1 polymer ?
#
loop_
_entity_poly.entity_id
_entity_poly.type
_entity_poly.pdbx_seq_one_letter_code
_entity_poly.pdbx_strand_id
1 'polypeptide(L)'
;MYENLFSSLSQVKSKYEEGIEVTEKIFDSLKMNNIKALPPLTTTQTECMSEIKISKENLRDTLKNIILKHKIDTEDYRIHHILYLFTQRQKEDVIDLSRLIHTLEVSLQRALYRNQDMLASIINSTQTVVEAAIDYSENEYSESQLFLNEKF
;
A
#
# COMPACT_ATOMS: atom_id res chain seq x y z
N MET A 1 -9.39 12.61 -27.12
CA MET A 1 -10.04 12.82 -25.80
C MET A 1 -10.23 11.49 -25.10
N TYR A 2 -11.05 10.60 -25.67
CA TYR A 2 -11.25 9.24 -25.16
C TYR A 2 -9.93 8.50 -24.93
N GLU A 3 -9.08 8.39 -25.97
CA GLU A 3 -7.77 7.73 -25.87
C GLU A 3 -6.88 8.27 -24.75
N ASN A 4 -6.84 9.59 -24.56
CA ASN A 4 -6.02 10.21 -23.51
C ASN A 4 -6.56 9.88 -22.10
N LEU A 5 -7.89 9.91 -21.92
CA LEU A 5 -8.53 9.52 -20.68
C LEU A 5 -8.31 8.04 -20.38
N PHE A 6 -8.53 7.19 -21.38
CA PHE A 6 -8.39 5.75 -21.27
C PHE A 6 -6.94 5.35 -20.98
N SER A 7 -5.98 5.99 -21.63
CA SER A 7 -4.55 5.83 -21.35
C SER A 7 -4.21 6.25 -19.91
N SER A 8 -4.70 7.40 -19.45
CA SER A 8 -4.49 7.87 -18.07
C SER A 8 -5.08 6.89 -17.04
N LEU A 9 -6.28 6.38 -17.28
CA LEU A 9 -6.90 5.34 -16.43
C LEU A 9 -6.09 4.03 -16.45
N SER A 10 -5.60 3.62 -17.62
CA SER A 10 -4.80 2.41 -17.76
C SER A 10 -3.46 2.52 -17.04
N GLN A 11 -2.84 3.71 -17.03
CA GLN A 11 -1.64 3.99 -16.24
C GLN A 11 -1.92 3.86 -14.74
N VAL A 12 -3.00 4.46 -14.26
CA VAL A 12 -3.41 4.34 -12.84
C VAL A 12 -3.64 2.87 -12.46
N LYS A 13 -4.32 2.10 -13.33
CA LYS A 13 -4.51 0.66 -13.14
C LYS A 13 -3.17 -0.07 -12.99
N SER A 14 -2.24 0.11 -13.93
CA SER A 14 -0.93 -0.54 -13.90
C SER A 14 -0.18 -0.25 -12.60
N LYS A 15 -0.21 1.00 -12.14
CA LYS A 15 0.45 1.41 -10.89
C LYS A 15 -0.16 0.77 -9.66
N TYR A 16 -1.48 0.58 -9.62
CA TYR A 16 -2.09 -0.20 -8.55
C TYR A 16 -1.73 -1.69 -8.60
N GLU A 17 -1.65 -2.30 -9.79
CA GLU A 17 -1.24 -3.70 -9.95
C GLU A 17 0.19 -3.92 -9.45
N GLU A 18 1.13 -3.04 -9.86
CA GLU A 18 2.51 -3.01 -9.37
C GLU A 18 2.57 -2.85 -7.85
N GLY A 19 1.78 -1.93 -7.29
CA GLY A 19 1.74 -1.67 -5.85
C GLY A 19 1.23 -2.86 -5.04
N ILE A 20 0.24 -3.58 -5.56
CA ILE A 20 -0.26 -4.83 -4.95
C ILE A 20 0.85 -5.88 -4.98
N GLU A 21 1.49 -6.11 -6.13
CA GLU A 21 2.53 -7.12 -6.28
C GLU A 21 3.68 -6.91 -5.28
N VAL A 22 4.17 -5.66 -5.14
CA VAL A 22 5.21 -5.33 -4.18
C VAL A 22 4.74 -5.54 -2.74
N THR A 23 3.51 -5.15 -2.43
CA THR A 23 2.92 -5.29 -1.09
C THR A 23 2.74 -6.76 -0.71
N GLU A 24 2.33 -7.62 -1.64
CA GLU A 24 2.24 -9.07 -1.44
C GLU A 24 3.64 -9.70 -1.23
N LYS A 25 4.67 -9.27 -1.99
CA LYS A 25 6.06 -9.72 -1.76
C LYS A 25 6.58 -9.35 -0.37
N ILE A 26 6.19 -8.19 0.16
CA ILE A 26 6.50 -7.80 1.54
C ILE A 26 5.82 -8.76 2.52
N PHE A 27 4.54 -9.08 2.31
CA PHE A 27 3.81 -10.03 3.16
C PHE A 27 4.50 -11.39 3.20
N ASP A 28 4.87 -11.93 2.04
CA ASP A 28 5.57 -13.21 1.95
C ASP A 28 6.94 -13.17 2.64
N SER A 29 7.67 -12.06 2.50
CA SER A 29 8.95 -11.85 3.17
C SER A 29 8.79 -11.80 4.70
N LEU A 30 7.74 -11.15 5.21
CA LEU A 30 7.41 -11.14 6.64
C LEU A 30 7.04 -12.54 7.14
N LYS A 31 6.23 -13.27 6.38
CA LYS A 31 5.82 -14.64 6.70
C LYS A 31 6.99 -15.63 6.75
N MET A 32 7.98 -15.46 5.86
CA MET A 32 9.20 -16.27 5.82
C MET A 32 10.30 -15.76 6.76
N ASN A 33 10.04 -14.70 7.54
CA ASN A 33 11.02 -14.04 8.40
C ASN A 33 12.29 -13.59 7.65
N ASN A 34 12.16 -13.24 6.37
CA ASN A 34 13.25 -12.78 5.52
C ASN A 34 13.45 -11.26 5.68
N ILE A 35 13.94 -10.86 6.84
CA ILE A 35 14.09 -9.45 7.23
C ILE A 35 15.01 -8.68 6.25
N LYS A 36 16.02 -9.36 5.67
CA LYS A 36 16.97 -8.72 4.73
C LYS A 36 16.34 -8.27 3.43
N ALA A 37 15.25 -8.90 2.99
CA ALA A 37 14.52 -8.51 1.79
C ALA A 37 13.58 -7.31 2.00
N LEU A 38 13.26 -6.96 3.25
CA LEU A 38 12.29 -5.91 3.56
C LEU A 38 12.74 -4.51 3.16
N PRO A 39 13.96 -4.02 3.48
CA PRO A 39 14.36 -2.65 3.16
C PRO A 39 14.22 -2.29 1.67
N PRO A 40 14.74 -3.07 0.70
CA PRO A 40 14.59 -2.73 -0.71
C PRO A 40 13.12 -2.78 -1.15
N LEU A 41 12.33 -3.76 -0.66
CA LEU A 41 10.92 -3.86 -0.99
C LEU A 41 10.11 -2.67 -0.46
N THR A 42 10.40 -2.19 0.75
CA THR A 42 9.74 -1.02 1.34
C THR A 42 10.06 0.26 0.58
N THR A 43 11.30 0.42 0.10
CA THR A 43 11.66 1.53 -0.79
C THR A 43 10.84 1.49 -2.07
N THR A 44 10.80 0.32 -2.74
CA THR A 44 9.99 0.14 -3.95
C THR A 44 8.50 0.37 -3.70
N GLN A 45 7.97 -0.06 -2.55
CA GLN A 45 6.58 0.19 -2.17
C GLN A 45 6.32 1.70 -2.03
N THR A 46 7.23 2.43 -1.40
CA THR A 46 7.12 3.89 -1.21
C THR A 46 7.14 4.64 -2.54
N GLU A 47 8.05 4.25 -3.43
CA GLU A 47 8.13 4.78 -4.80
C GLU A 47 6.82 4.51 -5.55
N CYS A 48 6.31 3.28 -5.48
CA CYS A 48 5.05 2.91 -6.13
C CYS A 48 3.86 3.71 -5.58
N MET A 49 3.76 3.94 -4.27
CA MET A 49 2.71 4.80 -3.69
C MET A 49 2.80 6.24 -4.19
N SER A 50 4.02 6.77 -4.36
CA SER A 50 4.24 8.08 -4.94
C SER A 50 3.79 8.14 -6.40
N GLU A 51 4.13 7.12 -7.20
CA GLU A 51 3.72 7.01 -8.60
C GLU A 51 2.21 6.87 -8.77
N ILE A 52 1.53 6.11 -7.90
CA ILE A 52 0.06 6.03 -7.86
C ILE A 52 -0.54 7.42 -7.62
N LYS A 53 0.01 8.18 -6.66
CA LYS A 53 -0.46 9.54 -6.37
C LYS A 53 -0.30 10.46 -7.58
N ILE A 54 0.88 10.47 -8.20
CA ILE A 54 1.17 11.27 -9.41
C ILE A 54 0.22 10.87 -10.54
N SER A 55 -0.02 9.57 -10.76
CA SER A 55 -0.92 9.08 -11.82
C SER A 55 -2.37 9.51 -11.57
N LYS A 56 -2.84 9.50 -10.32
CA LYS A 56 -4.18 10.00 -9.95
C LYS A 56 -4.30 11.51 -10.18
N GLU A 57 -3.25 12.27 -9.88
CA GLU A 57 -3.21 13.71 -10.14
C GLU A 57 -3.24 14.00 -11.65
N ASN A 58 -2.45 13.30 -12.45
CA ASN A 58 -2.46 13.41 -13.91
C ASN A 58 -3.84 13.05 -14.52
N LEU A 59 -4.50 12.02 -13.99
CA LEU A 59 -5.87 11.68 -14.38
C LEU A 59 -6.84 12.81 -14.05
N ARG A 60 -6.71 13.41 -12.85
CA ARG A 60 -7.54 14.56 -12.43
C ARG A 60 -7.32 15.77 -13.33
N ASP A 61 -6.08 16.06 -13.71
CA ASP A 61 -5.76 17.15 -14.64
C ASP A 61 -6.30 16.88 -16.04
N THR A 62 -6.25 15.63 -16.50
CA THR A 62 -6.87 15.21 -17.76
C THR A 62 -8.39 15.44 -17.73
N LEU A 63 -9.07 15.06 -16.65
CA LEU A 63 -10.49 15.31 -16.46
C LEU A 63 -10.82 16.80 -16.43
N LYS A 64 -10.05 17.58 -15.67
CA LYS A 64 -10.20 19.04 -15.59
C LYS A 64 -10.08 19.69 -16.96
N ASN A 65 -9.06 19.32 -17.74
CA ASN A 65 -8.85 19.83 -19.09
C ASN A 65 -10.02 19.51 -20.03
N ILE A 66 -10.61 18.31 -19.92
CA ILE A 66 -11.79 17.93 -20.70
C ILE A 66 -13.00 18.77 -20.29
N ILE A 67 -13.27 18.87 -19.00
CA ILE A 67 -14.41 19.63 -18.43
C ILE A 67 -14.35 21.10 -18.84
N LEU A 68 -13.18 21.74 -18.68
CA LEU A 68 -12.97 23.13 -19.06
C LEU A 68 -13.12 23.35 -20.57
N LYS A 69 -12.57 22.43 -21.39
CA LYS A 69 -12.67 22.51 -22.85
C LYS A 69 -14.12 22.41 -23.35
N HIS A 70 -14.93 21.59 -22.69
CA HIS A 70 -16.33 21.37 -23.03
C HIS A 70 -17.32 22.27 -22.26
N LYS A 71 -16.80 23.19 -21.41
CA LYS A 71 -17.60 24.12 -20.59
C LYS A 71 -18.69 23.41 -19.77
N ILE A 72 -18.33 22.29 -19.17
CA ILE A 72 -19.25 21.54 -18.31
C ILE A 72 -19.33 22.25 -16.97
N ASP A 73 -20.53 22.65 -16.57
CA ASP A 73 -20.78 23.27 -15.28
C ASP A 73 -20.80 22.20 -14.18
N THR A 74 -19.75 22.19 -13.34
CA THR A 74 -19.60 21.21 -12.27
C THR A 74 -18.66 21.76 -11.19
N GLU A 75 -19.01 21.47 -9.93
CA GLU A 75 -18.20 21.81 -8.75
C GLU A 75 -17.02 20.84 -8.54
N ASP A 76 -17.02 19.67 -9.21
CA ASP A 76 -15.92 18.71 -9.13
C ASP A 76 -15.54 18.04 -10.47
N TYR A 77 -14.35 17.43 -10.49
CA TYR A 77 -13.77 16.79 -11.68
C TYR A 77 -13.92 15.27 -11.61
N ARG A 78 -15.13 14.76 -11.88
CA ARG A 78 -15.44 13.33 -11.95
C ARG A 78 -15.62 12.83 -13.38
N ILE A 79 -15.25 11.57 -13.59
CA ILE A 79 -15.47 10.85 -14.86
C ILE A 79 -16.95 10.89 -15.27
N HIS A 80 -17.87 10.77 -14.31
CA HIS A 80 -19.31 10.76 -14.57
C HIS A 80 -19.78 11.98 -15.37
N HIS A 81 -19.20 13.16 -15.09
CA HIS A 81 -19.57 14.41 -15.74
C HIS A 81 -19.18 14.47 -17.22
N ILE A 82 -18.25 13.64 -17.67
CA ILE A 82 -17.80 13.62 -19.07
C ILE A 82 -18.34 12.41 -19.83
N LEU A 83 -19.03 11.47 -19.16
CA LEU A 83 -19.49 10.23 -19.79
C LEU A 83 -20.39 10.48 -21.00
N TYR A 84 -21.28 11.47 -20.92
CA TYR A 84 -22.23 11.78 -22.00
C TYR A 84 -21.55 12.20 -23.31
N LEU A 85 -20.27 12.60 -23.27
CA LEU A 85 -19.47 12.95 -24.45
C LEU A 85 -18.98 11.73 -25.25
N PHE A 86 -19.14 10.52 -24.71
CA PHE A 86 -18.64 9.28 -25.32
C PHE A 86 -19.75 8.45 -25.96
N THR A 87 -19.36 7.60 -26.91
CA THR A 87 -20.24 6.55 -27.44
C THR A 87 -20.54 5.50 -26.38
N GLN A 88 -21.61 4.70 -26.57
CA GLN A 88 -22.01 3.69 -25.58
C GLN A 88 -20.88 2.72 -25.23
N ARG A 89 -20.18 2.18 -26.24
CA ARG A 89 -19.03 1.29 -26.04
C ARG A 89 -17.91 1.94 -25.22
N GLN A 90 -17.56 3.18 -25.55
CA GLN A 90 -16.53 3.93 -24.82
C GLN A 90 -16.92 4.22 -23.38
N LYS A 91 -18.22 4.46 -23.11
CA LYS A 91 -18.72 4.62 -21.74
C LYS A 91 -18.54 3.35 -20.93
N GLU A 92 -18.90 2.20 -21.51
CA GLU A 92 -18.73 0.88 -20.87
C GLU A 92 -17.26 0.61 -20.54
N ASP A 93 -16.37 0.78 -21.52
CA ASP A 93 -14.91 0.60 -21.33
C ASP A 93 -14.35 1.47 -20.19
N VAL A 94 -14.76 2.75 -20.11
CA VAL A 94 -14.33 3.68 -19.06
C VAL A 94 -14.91 3.30 -17.69
N ILE A 95 -16.17 2.90 -17.63
CA ILE A 95 -16.83 2.50 -16.38
C ILE A 95 -16.19 1.23 -15.83
N ASP A 96 -15.96 0.23 -16.68
CA ASP A 96 -15.37 -1.04 -16.28
C ASP A 96 -13.94 -0.86 -15.80
N LEU A 97 -13.15 -0.06 -16.52
CA LEU A 97 -11.80 0.28 -16.08
C LEU A 97 -11.80 1.05 -14.75
N SER A 98 -12.73 1.98 -14.55
CA SER A 98 -12.86 2.73 -13.29
C SER A 98 -13.23 1.82 -12.11
N ARG A 99 -14.13 0.85 -12.33
CA ARG A 99 -14.51 -0.16 -11.33
C ARG A 99 -13.33 -1.07 -10.98
N LEU A 100 -12.56 -1.47 -11.98
CA LEU A 100 -11.37 -2.27 -11.78
C LEU A 100 -10.33 -1.52 -10.94
N ILE A 101 -10.04 -0.25 -11.27
CA ILE A 101 -9.14 0.60 -10.47
C ILE A 101 -9.60 0.69 -9.02
N HIS A 102 -10.90 0.91 -8.78
CA HIS A 102 -11.43 0.94 -7.42
C HIS A 102 -11.24 -0.39 -6.69
N THR A 103 -11.46 -1.51 -7.37
CA THR A 103 -11.22 -2.86 -6.81
C THR A 103 -9.75 -3.05 -6.43
N LEU A 104 -8.83 -2.60 -7.28
CA LEU A 104 -7.40 -2.65 -7.02
C LEU A 104 -7.00 -1.74 -5.84
N GLU A 105 -7.56 -0.55 -5.74
CA GLU A 105 -7.33 0.36 -4.59
C GLU A 105 -7.74 -0.29 -3.27
N VAL A 106 -8.92 -0.91 -3.23
CA VAL A 106 -9.39 -1.65 -2.04
C VAL A 106 -8.49 -2.86 -1.75
N SER A 107 -8.05 -3.59 -2.79
CA SER A 107 -7.14 -4.72 -2.64
C SER A 107 -5.80 -4.31 -2.06
N LEU A 108 -5.21 -3.23 -2.57
CA LEU A 108 -3.96 -2.68 -2.07
C LEU A 108 -4.09 -2.25 -0.61
N GLN A 109 -5.17 -1.54 -0.26
CA GLN A 109 -5.43 -1.12 1.12
C GLN A 109 -5.50 -2.32 2.07
N ARG A 110 -6.19 -3.40 1.67
CA ARG A 110 -6.26 -4.63 2.48
C ARG A 110 -4.90 -5.30 2.63
N ALA A 111 -4.10 -5.37 1.57
CA ALA A 111 -2.75 -5.93 1.62
C ALA A 111 -1.84 -5.11 2.55
N LEU A 112 -1.93 -3.78 2.50
CA LEU A 112 -1.19 -2.89 3.41
C LEU A 112 -1.57 -3.11 4.88
N TYR A 113 -2.87 -3.19 5.20
CA TYR A 113 -3.29 -3.49 6.58
C TYR A 113 -2.80 -4.85 7.05
N ARG A 114 -2.88 -5.87 6.20
CA ARG A 114 -2.39 -7.20 6.53
C ARG A 114 -0.89 -7.21 6.84
N ASN A 115 -0.10 -6.42 6.12
CA ASN A 115 1.34 -6.26 6.41
C ASN A 115 1.57 -5.54 7.74
N GLN A 116 0.78 -4.50 8.02
CA GLN A 116 0.84 -3.78 9.29
C GLN A 116 0.54 -4.70 10.48
N ASP A 117 -0.50 -5.52 10.40
CA ASP A 117 -0.88 -6.47 11.44
C ASP A 117 0.23 -7.51 11.67
N MET A 118 0.83 -8.03 10.59
CA MET A 118 1.93 -8.98 10.67
C MET A 118 3.18 -8.37 11.34
N LEU A 119 3.53 -7.14 10.96
CA LEU A 119 4.63 -6.40 11.59
C LEU A 119 4.37 -6.18 13.08
N ALA A 120 3.15 -5.79 13.46
CA ALA A 120 2.78 -5.61 14.86
C ALA A 120 2.92 -6.93 15.65
N SER A 121 2.50 -8.05 15.08
CA SER A 121 2.68 -9.37 15.69
C SER A 121 4.15 -9.73 15.90
N ILE A 122 5.00 -9.45 14.91
CA ILE A 122 6.45 -9.71 14.99
C ILE A 122 7.10 -8.84 16.07
N ILE A 123 6.75 -7.55 16.12
CA ILE A 123 7.26 -6.60 17.12
C ILE A 123 6.88 -7.06 18.53
N ASN A 124 5.60 -7.35 18.76
CA ASN A 124 5.11 -7.80 20.08
C ASN A 124 5.82 -9.08 20.52
N SER A 125 5.95 -10.06 19.63
CA SER A 125 6.64 -11.32 19.94
C SER A 125 8.12 -11.09 20.28
N THR A 126 8.78 -10.21 19.53
CA THR A 126 10.19 -9.85 19.77
C THR A 126 10.36 -9.16 21.12
N GLN A 127 9.45 -8.24 21.46
CA GLN A 127 9.46 -7.55 22.74
C GLN A 127 9.28 -8.52 23.91
N THR A 128 8.34 -9.47 23.84
CA THR A 128 8.16 -10.50 24.87
C THR A 128 9.41 -11.36 25.04
N VAL A 129 10.11 -11.70 23.96
CA VAL A 129 11.38 -12.46 24.03
C VAL A 129 12.47 -11.63 24.72
N VAL A 130 12.58 -10.34 24.41
CA VAL A 130 13.55 -9.44 25.03
C VAL A 130 13.26 -9.27 26.53
N GLU A 131 11.99 -9.06 26.91
CA GLU A 131 11.57 -8.96 28.31
C GLU A 131 11.91 -10.24 29.08
N ALA A 132 11.60 -11.42 28.53
CA ALA A 132 11.94 -12.70 29.15
C ALA A 132 13.47 -12.90 29.30
N ALA A 133 14.27 -12.42 28.34
CA ALA A 133 15.73 -12.50 28.42
C ALA A 133 16.31 -11.55 29.50
N ILE A 134 15.70 -10.37 29.67
CA ILE A 134 16.05 -9.44 30.76
C ILE A 134 15.72 -10.08 32.10
N ASP A 135 14.49 -10.59 32.27
CA ASP A 135 14.06 -11.26 33.50
C ASP A 135 14.97 -12.45 33.83
N TYR A 136 15.33 -13.26 32.83
CA TYR A 136 16.28 -14.35 33.00
C TYR A 136 17.64 -13.85 33.49
N SER A 137 18.19 -12.79 32.88
CA SER A 137 19.48 -12.23 33.26
C SER A 137 19.47 -11.63 34.68
N GLU A 138 18.37 -10.98 35.09
CA GLU A 138 18.23 -10.43 36.44
C GLU A 138 18.10 -11.54 37.50
N ASN A 139 17.35 -12.59 37.18
CA ASN A 139 17.21 -13.76 38.05
C ASN A 139 18.50 -14.57 38.15
N GLU A 140 19.24 -14.78 37.06
CA GLU A 140 20.57 -15.41 37.11
C GLU A 140 21.56 -14.58 37.94
N TYR A 141 21.51 -13.24 37.87
CA TYR A 141 22.35 -12.38 38.71
C TYR A 141 22.00 -12.52 40.19
N SER A 142 20.71 -12.67 40.52
CA SER A 142 20.24 -12.93 41.88
C SER A 142 20.63 -14.33 42.39
N GLU A 143 20.49 -15.36 41.56
CA GLU A 143 20.91 -16.74 41.89
C GLU A 143 22.43 -16.86 41.98
N SER A 144 23.20 -16.14 41.17
CA SER A 144 24.66 -16.09 41.28
C SER A 144 25.12 -15.51 42.63
N GLN A 145 24.36 -14.58 43.22
CA GLN A 145 24.62 -14.07 44.57
C GLN A 145 24.28 -15.07 45.67
N LEU A 146 23.37 -16.02 45.44
CA LEU A 146 23.14 -17.15 46.36
C LEU A 146 24.39 -18.03 46.48
N PHE A 147 25.14 -18.23 45.39
CA PHE A 147 26.39 -19.00 45.40
C PHE A 147 27.60 -18.24 45.96
N LEU A 148 27.60 -16.90 45.91
CA LEU A 148 28.67 -16.07 46.47
C LEU A 148 28.55 -15.84 48.00
N ASN A 149 27.44 -16.27 48.61
CA ASN A 149 27.20 -16.15 50.06
C ASN A 149 27.68 -17.37 50.88
N GLU A 150 28.27 -18.39 50.25
CA GLU A 150 28.98 -19.43 50.99
C GLU A 150 30.37 -18.93 51.39
N LYS A 151 30.45 -18.49 52.66
CA LYS A 151 31.64 -18.02 53.37
C LYS A 151 32.89 -18.86 53.09
N PHE A 152 33.97 -18.19 52.67
CA PHE A 152 35.34 -18.56 53.07
C PHE A 152 35.62 -18.04 54.49
#